data_AF-A0A932DBQ8-F1
#
_entry.id   AF-A0A932DBQ8-F1
#
_cell.length_a   1.000
_cell.length_b   1.000
_cell.length_c   1.000
_cell.angle_alpha   90.00
_cell.angle_beta   90.00
_cell.angle_gamma   90.00
#
_symmetry.space_group_name_H-M   'P 1'
#
loop_
_entity.id
_entity.type
_entity.pdbx_description
1 polymer ?
#
loop_
_entity_poly.entity_id
_entity_poly.type
_entity_poly.pdbx_seq_one_letter_code
_entity_poly.pdbx_strand_id
1 'polypeptide(L)' 'MNVLLNITYQGQSGNYLVAIDPGVDDATIKSICEEAVRAGEVPGVAPHLPQNAFANFVIDRFDGEQVRFVVRPKVPFGAE' A
#
# COMPACT_ATOMS: atom_id res chain seq x y z
N MET A 1 3.69 1.68 -16.28
CA MET A 1 4.90 2.32 -15.69
C MET A 1 5.20 1.59 -14.39
N ASN A 2 6.45 1.51 -13.94
CA ASN A 2 6.72 0.86 -12.64
C ASN A 2 6.47 1.86 -11.51
N VAL A 3 5.64 1.47 -10.56
CA VAL A 3 5.32 2.23 -9.35
C VAL A 3 5.84 1.45 -8.14
N LEU A 4 6.56 2.15 -7.26
CA LEU A 4 7.00 1.58 -5.98
C LEU A 4 5.93 1.77 -4.92
N LEU A 5 5.30 0.68 -4.48
CA LEU A 5 4.37 0.68 -3.36
C LEU A 5 5.15 0.44 -2.06
N ASN A 6 5.09 1.39 -1.13
CA ASN A 6 5.57 1.22 0.22
C ASN A 6 4.38 0.94 1.13
N ILE A 7 4.25 -0.30 1.57
CA ILE A 7 3.07 -0.80 2.27
C ILE A 7 3.41 -0.95 3.75
N THR A 8 2.65 -0.31 4.64
CA THR A 8 2.84 -0.41 6.08
C THR A 8 1.62 -1.00 6.76
N TYR A 9 1.71 -2.23 7.27
CA TYR A 9 0.62 -2.94 7.95
C TYR A 9 1.06 -3.43 9.33
N GLN A 10 0.25 -3.18 10.38
CA GLN A 10 0.56 -3.56 11.77
C GLN A 10 1.98 -3.18 12.25
N GLY A 11 2.50 -2.03 11.82
CA GLY A 11 3.84 -1.56 12.20
C GLY A 11 4.98 -2.22 11.40
N GLN A 12 4.68 -3.11 10.47
CA GLN A 12 5.64 -3.67 9.52
C GLN A 12 5.55 -2.94 8.18
N SER A 13 6.68 -2.66 7.56
CA SER A 13 6.73 -1.99 6.25
C SER A 13 7.50 -2.82 5.23
N GLY A 14 6.99 -2.85 4.00
CA GLY A 14 7.62 -3.53 2.87
C GLY A 14 7.49 -2.72 1.59
N ASN A 15 8.34 -3.03 0.62
CA ASN A 15 8.32 -2.43 -0.70
C ASN A 15 7.86 -3.45 -1.73
N TYR A 16 7.02 -3.02 -2.66
CA TYR A 16 6.52 -3.84 -3.75
C TYR A 16 6.54 -3.02 -5.04
N LEU A 17 7.23 -3.54 -6.07
CA LEU A 17 7.34 -2.87 -7.36
C LEU A 17 6.29 -3.46 -8.30
N VAL A 18 5.36 -2.63 -8.78
CA VAL A 18 4.25 -3.07 -9.61
C VAL A 18 4.16 -2.24 -10.89
N ALA A 19 3.81 -2.90 -12.00
CA ALA A 19 3.58 -2.23 -13.27
C ALA A 19 2.10 -1.78 -13.39
N ILE A 20 1.81 -0.53 -13.04
CA ILE A 20 0.46 0.06 -13.12
C ILE A 20 0.50 1.46 -13.75
N ASP A 21 -0.70 1.98 -14.02
CA ASP A 21 -0.90 3.39 -14.36
C ASP A 21 -0.84 4.25 -13.08
N PRO A 22 -0.02 5.32 -13.01
CA PRO A 22 0.01 6.21 -11.84
C PRO A 22 -1.32 6.92 -11.53
N GLY A 23 -2.21 7.04 -12.50
CA GLY A 23 -3.55 7.61 -12.40
C GLY A 23 -4.63 6.62 -11.95
N VAL A 24 -4.27 5.37 -11.67
CA VAL A 24 -5.23 4.36 -11.16
C VAL A 24 -5.86 4.82 -9.84
N ASP A 25 -7.10 4.41 -9.57
CA ASP A 25 -7.82 4.82 -8.37
C ASP A 25 -7.28 4.15 -7.09
N ASP A 26 -7.60 4.76 -5.93
CA ASP A 26 -7.14 4.25 -4.63
C ASP A 26 -7.70 2.86 -4.30
N ALA A 27 -8.92 2.55 -4.76
CA ALA A 27 -9.56 1.27 -4.52
C ALA A 27 -8.79 0.12 -5.21
N THR A 28 -8.34 0.34 -6.44
CA THR A 28 -7.51 -0.63 -7.17
C THR A 28 -6.14 -0.76 -6.51
N ILE A 29 -5.50 0.35 -6.10
CA ILE A 29 -4.19 0.28 -5.40
C ILE A 29 -4.30 -0.53 -4.11
N LYS A 30 -5.37 -0.32 -3.32
CA LYS A 30 -5.64 -1.10 -2.10
C LYS A 30 -5.82 -2.59 -2.40
N SER A 31 -6.57 -2.91 -3.45
CA SER A 31 -6.76 -4.30 -3.88
C SER A 31 -5.45 -4.96 -4.29
N ILE A 32 -4.59 -4.24 -5.04
CA ILE A 32 -3.26 -4.72 -5.42
C ILE A 32 -2.39 -4.95 -4.18
N CYS A 33 -2.42 -4.05 -3.20
CA CYS A 33 -1.67 -4.24 -1.95
C CYS A 33 -2.16 -5.47 -1.18
N GLU A 34 -3.46 -5.69 -1.14
CA GLU A 34 -4.07 -6.83 -0.46
C GLU A 34 -3.63 -8.15 -1.10
N GLU A 35 -3.68 -8.24 -2.43
CA GLU A 35 -3.25 -9.41 -3.18
C GLU A 35 -1.74 -9.64 -3.05
N ALA A 36 -0.90 -8.60 -3.21
CA ALA A 36 0.55 -8.72 -3.11
C ALA A 36 1.00 -9.19 -1.72
N VAL A 37 0.41 -8.64 -0.66
CA VAL A 37 0.74 -9.09 0.71
C VAL A 37 0.26 -10.52 0.93
N ARG A 38 -0.96 -10.88 0.51
CA ARG A 38 -1.46 -12.26 0.63
C ARG A 38 -0.62 -13.28 -0.12
N ALA A 39 -0.10 -12.90 -1.29
CA ALA A 39 0.81 -13.71 -2.09
C ALA A 39 2.21 -13.82 -1.47
N GLY A 40 2.51 -13.04 -0.41
CA GLY A 40 3.84 -13.01 0.21
C GLY A 40 4.88 -12.23 -0.60
N GLU A 41 4.44 -11.40 -1.55
CA GLU A 41 5.31 -10.63 -2.46
C GLU A 41 5.81 -9.31 -1.86
N VAL A 42 5.42 -9.02 -0.62
CA VAL A 42 5.80 -7.80 0.12
C VAL A 42 6.73 -8.19 1.26
N PRO A 43 8.06 -8.17 1.05
CA PRO A 43 9.01 -8.56 2.08
C PRO A 43 8.85 -7.70 3.34
N GLY A 44 8.87 -8.37 4.50
CA GLY A 44 8.74 -7.70 5.80
C GLY A 44 7.31 -7.54 6.29
N VAL A 45 6.29 -7.80 5.48
CA VAL A 45 4.87 -7.79 5.89
C VAL A 45 4.33 -9.21 5.90
N ALA A 46 3.70 -9.64 7.00
CA ALA A 46 3.12 -10.97 7.09
C ALA A 46 1.93 -11.14 6.12
N PRO A 47 1.81 -12.29 5.41
CA PRO A 47 0.75 -12.53 4.41
C PRO A 47 -0.65 -12.79 5.01
N HIS A 48 -0.80 -12.70 6.33
CA HIS A 48 -2.03 -12.99 7.06
C HIS A 48 -2.91 -11.74 7.18
N LEU A 49 -3.57 -11.38 6.07
CA LEU A 49 -4.48 -10.24 6.02
C LEU A 49 -5.95 -10.66 6.13
N PRO A 50 -6.76 -10.01 7.00
CA PRO A 50 -8.20 -10.12 6.92
C PRO A 50 -8.72 -9.54 5.60
N GLN A 51 -9.95 -9.88 5.22
CA GLN A 51 -10.61 -9.24 4.08
C GLN A 51 -10.73 -7.73 4.32
N ASN A 52 -10.47 -6.91 3.30
CA ASN A 52 -10.56 -5.45 3.38
C ASN A 52 -9.56 -4.83 4.37
N ALA A 53 -8.40 -5.46 4.59
CA ALA A 53 -7.37 -4.98 5.53
C ALA A 53 -6.91 -3.54 5.24
N PHE A 54 -6.97 -3.12 3.98
CA PHE A 54 -6.57 -1.79 3.52
C PHE A 54 -7.73 -0.79 3.35
N ALA A 55 -8.97 -1.14 3.70
CA ALA A 55 -10.13 -0.27 3.45
C ALA A 55 -9.97 1.15 4.02
N ASN A 56 -9.48 1.24 5.26
CA ASN A 56 -9.28 2.51 5.98
C ASN A 56 -7.88 3.10 5.82
N PHE A 57 -7.09 2.62 4.87
CA PHE A 57 -5.76 3.14 4.63
C PHE A 57 -5.81 4.39 3.76
N VAL A 58 -4.79 5.23 3.92
CA VAL A 58 -4.52 6.38 3.07
C VAL A 58 -3.38 6.05 2.11
N ILE A 59 -3.44 6.64 0.93
CA ILE A 59 -2.43 6.50 -0.11
C ILE A 59 -1.85 7.88 -0.38
N ASP A 60 -0.60 8.08 -0.01
CA ASP A 60 0.14 9.27 -0.37
C ASP A 60 0.87 9.00 -1.70
N ARG A 61 0.59 9.82 -2.72
CA ARG A 61 1.20 9.68 -4.05
C ARG A 61 2.38 10.64 -4.20
N PHE A 62 3.53 10.11 -4.61
CA PHE A 62 4.74 10.88 -4.86
C PHE A 62 5.21 10.69 -6.30
N ASP A 63 5.23 11.80 -7.01
CA ASP A 63 5.65 11.97 -8.39
C ASP A 63 7.08 12.57 -8.39
N GLY A 64 8.08 11.68 -8.38
CA GLY A 64 9.51 12.02 -8.47
C GLY A 64 10.21 11.23 -9.58
N GLU A 65 11.55 11.14 -9.54
CA GLU A 65 12.32 10.31 -10.50
C GLU A 65 11.83 8.85 -10.54
N GLN A 66 11.34 8.35 -9.41
CA GLN A 66 10.58 7.11 -9.32
C GLN A 66 9.19 7.41 -8.73
N VAL A 67 8.14 7.02 -9.45
CA VAL A 67 6.77 7.11 -8.93
C VAL A 67 6.62 6.18 -7.74
N ARG A 68 6.23 6.73 -6.60
CA ARG A 68 6.12 5.99 -5.34
C ARG A 68 4.78 6.28 -4.67
N PHE A 69 4.06 5.25 -4.27
CA PHE A 69 2.88 5.39 -3.42
C PHE A 69 3.16 4.83 -2.04
N VAL A 70 2.79 5.57 -1.00
CA VAL A 70 2.91 5.15 0.40
C VAL A 70 1.53 4.78 0.90
N VAL A 71 1.36 3.51 1.27
CA VAL A 71 0.11 2.91 1.72
C VAL A 71 0.24 2.65 3.21
N ARG A 72 -0.46 3.46 4.02
CA ARG A 72 -0.33 3.43 5.48
C ARG A 72 -1.70 3.53 6.17
N PRO A 73 -1.83 3.03 7.41
CA PRO A 73 -3.05 3.23 8.18
C PRO A 73 -3.35 4.73 8.34
N LYS A 74 -4.64 5.08 8.25
CA LYS A 74 -5.08 6.42 8.59
C LYS A 74 -4.85 6.66 10.07
N VAL A 75 -3.99 7.60 10.40
CA VAL A 75 -3.85 8.08 11.78
C VAL A 75 -5.06 8.98 12.06
N PRO A 76 -5.88 8.71 13.09
CA PRO A 76 -6.89 9.67 13.50
C PRO A 76 -6.18 10.94 13.97
N PHE A 77 -6.40 12.05 13.29
CA PHE A 77 -6.02 13.35 13.83
C PHE A 77 -6.95 13.66 15.00
N GLY A 78 -6.38 13.92 16.18
CA GLY A 78 -7.10 14.54 17.32
C GLY A 78 -7.92 13.61 18.22
N ALA A 79 -7.41 12.44 18.60
CA ALA A 79 -7.92 11.76 19.79
C ALA A 79 -7.25 12.36 21.04
N GLU A 80 -7.73 13.53 21.48
CA GLU A 80 -7.55 14.04 22.84
C GLU A 80 -8.77 13.66 23.69
#